data_AF-A0A9E1HGP3-F1
#
_entry.id   AF-A0A9E1HGP3-F1
#
_cell.length_a   1.000
_cell.length_b   1.000
_cell.length_c   1.000
_cell.angle_alpha   90.00
_cell.angle_beta   90.00
_cell.angle_gamma   90.00
#
_symmetry.space_group_name_H-M   'P 1'
#
loop_
_entity.id
_entity.type
_entity.pdbx_description
1 polymer ?
#
loop_
_entity_poly.entity_id
_entity_poly.type
_entity_poly.pdbx_seq_one_letter_code
_entity_poly.pdbx_strand_id
1 'polypeptide(L)'
;TKAKKNAFKDTAYGILKAGEKYVAEALLESENTYEGETIILPNHDKLDYKGQEPLGGKMSITKDGDISLVINNDSWCAIKTAEDKDVKIEKYDKNTCKIKLPLKGLAKIISDKNTNGNTEGLFTDDYENIRYRGSNSEVKNYVTFNGETWRIIGVFEGKVKLIKNNVFGGVNWDSGNKNNWDTSSLKEYLNGNYYNGLNNLAKDQIETSVFYLGGHDTTEGIYSKEIYLKERGTAVSAGNPTKTTQNIGLMYPSDYGYAARSICDESLSSYARNAHCSSEGNWLYKGFDEWLQTPSSGSPYYAVFMYSSGYLYIGFSVSLNCAIRPSLFLKSTVNITGGDGTEANPYIIS
;
A
#
# COMPACT_ATOMS: atom_id res chain seq x y z
N THR A 1 -20.86 28.40 -7.54
CA THR A 1 -20.69 29.87 -7.53
C THR A 1 -19.22 30.20 -7.30
N LYS A 2 -18.77 31.41 -7.66
CA LYS A 2 -17.39 31.89 -7.41
C LYS A 2 -17.02 31.81 -5.92
N ALA A 3 -17.96 32.15 -5.03
CA ALA A 3 -17.80 32.03 -3.58
C ALA A 3 -17.50 30.59 -3.12
N LYS A 4 -18.26 29.59 -3.59
CA LYS A 4 -18.01 28.17 -3.27
C LYS A 4 -16.65 27.68 -3.77
N LYS A 5 -16.21 28.14 -4.94
CA LYS A 5 -14.87 27.82 -5.49
C LYS A 5 -13.76 28.41 -4.60
N ASN A 6 -13.90 29.66 -4.17
CA ASN A 6 -12.92 30.33 -3.31
C ASN A 6 -12.86 29.68 -1.93
N ALA A 7 -14.00 29.39 -1.30
CA ALA A 7 -14.01 28.69 -0.01
C ALA A 7 -13.31 27.33 -0.06
N PHE A 8 -13.50 26.58 -1.16
CA PHE A 8 -12.78 25.31 -1.36
C PHE A 8 -11.28 25.50 -1.61
N LYS A 9 -10.90 26.57 -2.32
CA LYS A 9 -9.49 26.96 -2.45
C LYS A 9 -8.88 27.25 -1.06
N ASP A 10 -9.59 27.98 -0.22
CA ASP A 10 -9.13 28.31 1.15
C ASP A 10 -8.97 27.05 2.00
N THR A 11 -9.88 26.07 1.90
CA THR A 11 -9.70 24.73 2.49
C THR A 11 -8.37 24.10 2.04
N ALA A 12 -8.07 24.11 0.74
CA ALA A 12 -6.84 23.50 0.21
C ALA A 12 -5.58 24.14 0.79
N TYR A 13 -5.52 25.48 0.89
CA TYR A 13 -4.40 26.17 1.54
C TYR A 13 -4.36 25.93 3.05
N GLY A 14 -5.51 25.81 3.72
CA GLY A 14 -5.59 25.44 5.13
C GLY A 14 -4.96 24.07 5.39
N ILE A 15 -5.28 23.08 4.55
CA ILE A 15 -4.69 21.74 4.60
C ILE A 15 -3.19 21.79 4.30
N LEU A 16 -2.76 22.51 3.26
CA LEU A 16 -1.33 22.67 2.95
C LEU A 16 -0.55 23.23 4.14
N LYS A 17 -1.06 24.29 4.76
CA LYS A 17 -0.41 24.91 5.92
C LYS A 17 -0.32 23.96 7.13
N ALA A 18 -1.35 23.16 7.37
CA ALA A 18 -1.31 22.12 8.39
C ALA A 18 -0.27 21.05 8.05
N GLY A 19 -0.17 20.66 6.77
CA GLY A 19 0.84 19.73 6.26
C GLY A 19 2.27 20.25 6.39
N GLU A 20 2.51 21.53 6.09
CA GLU A 20 3.81 22.18 6.25
C GLU A 20 4.25 22.18 7.73
N LYS A 21 3.32 22.46 8.64
CA LYS A 21 3.60 22.39 10.08
C LYS A 21 3.94 20.95 10.49
N TYR A 22 3.11 19.99 10.07
CA TYR A 22 3.31 18.57 10.35
C TYR A 22 4.66 18.08 9.85
N VAL A 23 5.06 18.41 8.60
CA VAL A 23 6.32 17.94 8.05
C VAL A 23 7.52 18.58 8.74
N ALA A 24 7.42 19.84 9.13
CA ALA A 24 8.48 20.50 9.89
C ALA A 24 8.74 19.80 11.23
N GLU A 25 7.67 19.44 11.96
CA GLU A 25 7.75 18.66 13.19
C GLU A 25 8.34 17.26 12.93
N ALA A 26 7.84 16.55 11.92
CA ALA A 26 8.32 15.22 11.55
C ALA A 26 9.81 15.21 11.16
N LEU A 27 10.27 16.20 10.38
CA LEU A 27 11.67 16.31 9.98
C LEU A 27 12.59 16.58 11.19
N LEU A 28 12.16 17.46 12.11
CA LEU A 28 12.89 17.77 13.33
C LEU A 28 13.01 16.55 14.25
N GLU A 29 11.94 15.79 14.43
CA GLU A 29 11.92 14.61 15.29
C GLU A 29 12.67 13.41 14.69
N SER A 30 12.77 13.33 13.36
CA SER A 30 13.34 12.18 12.66
C SER A 30 14.87 12.14 12.58
N GLU A 31 15.59 13.19 12.96
CA GLU A 31 17.06 13.27 12.82
C GLU A 31 17.59 12.88 11.42
N ASN A 32 16.92 13.32 10.34
CA ASN A 32 17.19 12.96 8.93
C ASN A 32 16.82 11.52 8.51
N THR A 33 15.96 10.83 9.26
CA THR A 33 15.45 9.49 8.89
C THR A 33 14.04 9.51 8.30
N TYR A 34 13.47 10.70 8.08
CA TYR A 34 12.16 10.84 7.46
C TYR A 34 12.19 10.44 5.99
N GLU A 35 11.49 9.36 5.65
CA GLU A 35 11.43 8.83 4.27
C GLU A 35 10.26 9.39 3.44
N GLY A 36 9.52 10.35 3.98
CA GLY A 36 8.26 10.80 3.41
C GLY A 36 7.06 9.95 3.84
N GLU A 37 5.86 10.40 3.48
CA GLU A 37 4.63 9.65 3.64
C GLU A 37 3.49 10.18 2.79
N THR A 38 2.45 9.36 2.62
CA THR A 38 1.15 9.83 2.15
C THR A 38 0.12 9.84 3.26
N ILE A 39 -0.58 10.97 3.40
CA ILE A 39 -1.71 11.18 4.29
C ILE A 39 -2.98 11.16 3.45
N ILE A 40 -3.84 10.17 3.67
CA ILE A 40 -5.18 10.13 3.06
C ILE A 40 -6.09 11.11 3.78
N LEU A 41 -6.84 11.94 3.05
CA LEU A 41 -7.66 13.02 3.58
C LEU A 41 -9.16 12.69 3.52
N PRO A 42 -9.98 13.19 4.47
CA PRO A 42 -9.61 14.03 5.62
C PRO A 42 -8.86 13.25 6.72
N ASN A 43 -7.94 13.91 7.44
CA ASN A 43 -7.14 13.29 8.50
C ASN A 43 -6.87 14.27 9.65
N HIS A 44 -7.79 14.30 10.62
CA HIS A 44 -7.67 15.18 11.80
C HIS A 44 -6.73 14.63 12.88
N ASP A 45 -6.32 13.37 12.78
CA ASP A 45 -5.31 12.79 13.68
C ASP A 45 -3.93 13.41 13.43
N LYS A 46 -3.62 13.70 12.15
CA LYS A 46 -2.34 14.27 11.73
C LYS A 46 -2.39 15.75 11.41
N LEU A 47 -3.51 16.25 10.88
CA LEU A 47 -3.60 17.59 10.31
C LEU A 47 -4.72 18.38 10.99
N ASP A 48 -4.33 19.40 11.76
CA ASP A 48 -5.26 20.39 12.31
C ASP A 48 -5.45 21.54 11.29
N TYR A 49 -6.52 21.45 10.49
CA TYR A 49 -6.87 22.46 9.49
C TYR A 49 -8.31 22.95 9.64
N LYS A 50 -8.55 24.17 9.17
CA LYS A 50 -9.88 24.79 9.15
C LYS A 50 -10.41 24.86 7.72
N GLY A 51 -11.71 24.69 7.55
CA GLY A 51 -12.38 24.79 6.25
C GLY A 51 -13.50 23.76 6.10
N GLN A 52 -14.08 23.71 4.90
CA GLN A 52 -14.97 22.61 4.53
C GLN A 52 -14.15 21.30 4.49
N GLU A 53 -14.68 20.21 5.03
CA GLU A 53 -14.05 18.90 4.87
C GLU A 53 -14.05 18.46 3.40
N PRO A 54 -12.89 18.03 2.86
CA PRO A 54 -12.88 17.36 1.58
C PRO A 54 -13.60 16.01 1.70
N LEU A 55 -14.27 15.59 0.62
CA LEU A 55 -14.87 14.27 0.54
C LEU A 55 -13.82 13.17 0.36
N GLY A 56 -12.65 13.54 -0.16
CA GLY A 56 -11.51 12.65 -0.30
C GLY A 56 -10.32 13.38 -0.88
N GLY A 57 -9.20 12.66 -0.92
CA GLY A 57 -7.95 13.17 -1.44
C GLY A 57 -6.76 12.60 -0.68
N LYS A 58 -5.58 13.12 -0.99
CA LYS A 58 -4.35 12.79 -0.28
C LYS A 58 -3.35 13.92 -0.36
N MET A 59 -2.48 13.94 0.64
CA MET A 59 -1.26 14.72 0.67
C MET A 59 -0.08 13.75 0.60
N SER A 60 0.82 13.95 -0.34
CA SER A 60 2.07 13.19 -0.43
C SER A 60 3.23 14.10 -0.07
N ILE A 61 4.09 13.62 0.81
CA ILE A 61 5.22 14.34 1.38
C ILE A 61 6.48 13.55 1.06
N THR A 62 7.48 14.21 0.45
CA THR A 62 8.78 13.58 0.18
C THR A 62 9.67 13.59 1.43
N LYS A 63 10.75 12.81 1.41
CA LYS A 63 11.80 12.85 2.43
C LYS A 63 12.42 14.24 2.64
N ASP A 64 12.43 15.05 1.59
CA ASP A 64 12.99 16.41 1.59
C ASP A 64 11.95 17.44 2.07
N GLY A 65 10.72 16.99 2.37
CA GLY A 65 9.62 17.82 2.87
C GLY A 65 8.74 18.43 1.79
N ASP A 66 8.92 18.06 0.52
CA ASP A 66 8.09 18.60 -0.56
C ASP A 66 6.67 18.04 -0.51
N ILE A 67 5.68 18.93 -0.60
CA ILE A 67 4.26 18.58 -0.47
C ILE A 67 3.56 18.64 -1.82
N SER A 68 2.88 17.55 -2.16
CA SER A 68 1.84 17.48 -3.19
C SER A 68 0.47 17.24 -2.54
N LEU A 69 -0.57 17.87 -3.06
CA LEU A 69 -1.94 17.77 -2.55
C LEU A 69 -2.93 17.55 -3.68
N VAL A 70 -3.85 16.59 -3.48
CA VAL A 70 -5.11 16.51 -4.21
C VAL A 70 -6.26 16.39 -3.22
N ILE A 71 -7.32 17.18 -3.39
CA ILE A 71 -8.59 17.03 -2.66
C ILE A 71 -9.77 17.32 -3.55
N ASN A 72 -10.92 16.75 -3.21
CA ASN A 72 -12.18 17.01 -3.89
C ASN A 72 -13.36 17.22 -2.92
N ASN A 73 -14.44 17.81 -3.44
CA ASN A 73 -15.74 17.91 -2.74
C ASN A 73 -16.92 17.61 -3.68
N ASP A 74 -16.73 16.70 -4.64
CA ASP A 74 -17.63 16.38 -5.77
C ASP A 74 -17.97 17.53 -6.74
N SER A 75 -17.73 18.78 -6.35
CA SER A 75 -17.94 19.95 -7.21
C SER A 75 -16.64 20.48 -7.82
N TRP A 76 -15.57 20.45 -7.03
CA TRP A 76 -14.27 21.01 -7.35
C TRP A 76 -13.17 20.04 -6.98
N CYS A 77 -12.08 20.11 -7.75
CA CYS A 77 -10.82 19.48 -7.45
C CYS A 77 -9.77 20.56 -7.18
N ALA A 78 -8.95 20.35 -6.15
CA ALA A 78 -7.78 21.16 -5.88
C ALA A 78 -6.54 20.30 -6.04
N ILE A 79 -5.59 20.72 -6.89
CA ILE A 79 -4.35 20.02 -7.19
C ILE A 79 -3.17 20.96 -7.00
N LYS A 80 -2.14 20.51 -6.30
CA LYS A 80 -0.84 21.17 -6.17
C LYS A 80 0.24 20.10 -6.21
N THR A 81 1.14 20.15 -7.20
CA THR A 81 2.33 19.29 -7.20
C THR A 81 3.47 19.95 -6.41
N ALA A 82 4.53 19.20 -6.09
CA ALA A 82 5.72 19.75 -5.45
C ALA A 82 6.28 20.98 -6.21
N GLU A 83 6.24 20.93 -7.54
CA GLU A 83 6.77 21.97 -8.44
C GLU A 83 5.82 23.17 -8.63
N ASP A 84 4.53 23.02 -8.33
CA ASP A 84 3.55 24.08 -8.50
C ASP A 84 3.67 25.15 -7.39
N LYS A 85 3.67 26.42 -7.80
CA LYS A 85 3.66 27.57 -6.87
C LYS A 85 2.32 27.76 -6.15
N ASP A 86 1.23 27.39 -6.81
CA ASP A 86 -0.14 27.67 -6.37
C ASP A 86 -1.05 26.46 -6.55
N VAL A 87 -2.10 26.40 -5.73
CA VAL A 87 -3.17 25.41 -5.87
C VAL A 87 -4.01 25.72 -7.11
N LYS A 88 -4.10 24.75 -8.03
CA LYS A 88 -4.99 24.78 -9.18
C LYS A 88 -6.36 24.26 -8.78
N ILE A 89 -7.41 25.01 -9.10
CA ILE A 89 -8.81 24.62 -8.83
C ILE A 89 -9.56 24.43 -10.13
N GLU A 90 -9.98 23.20 -10.38
CA GLU A 90 -10.75 22.77 -11.55
C GLU A 90 -12.08 22.12 -11.16
N LYS A 91 -12.95 21.92 -12.15
CA LYS A 91 -14.18 21.15 -11.92
C LYS A 91 -13.79 19.72 -11.57
N TYR A 92 -14.48 19.15 -10.59
CA TYR A 92 -14.20 17.78 -10.21
C TYR A 92 -14.51 16.84 -11.38
N ASP A 93 -13.48 16.08 -11.75
CA ASP A 93 -13.57 14.94 -12.65
C ASP A 93 -12.70 13.84 -12.04
N LYS A 94 -13.27 12.63 -11.89
CA LYS A 94 -12.61 11.51 -11.22
C LYS A 94 -11.32 11.08 -11.94
N ASN A 95 -11.18 11.36 -13.23
CA ASN A 95 -10.01 10.97 -14.02
C ASN A 95 -8.90 12.02 -13.97
N THR A 96 -9.23 13.31 -13.88
CA THR A 96 -8.23 14.40 -13.83
C THR A 96 -7.84 14.81 -12.42
N CYS A 97 -8.75 14.64 -11.45
CA CYS A 97 -8.53 15.02 -10.06
C CYS A 97 -7.64 14.04 -9.31
N LYS A 98 -6.36 13.98 -9.67
CA LYS A 98 -5.36 13.06 -9.09
C LYS A 98 -3.99 13.72 -8.98
N ILE A 99 -3.14 13.25 -8.07
CA ILE A 99 -1.73 13.66 -8.07
C ILE A 99 -1.04 13.00 -9.26
N LYS A 100 -0.58 13.81 -10.21
CA LYS A 100 0.34 13.34 -11.27
C LYS A 100 1.75 13.30 -10.70
N LEU A 101 2.11 12.17 -10.09
CA LEU A 101 3.51 11.91 -9.75
C LEU A 101 4.31 11.73 -11.04
N PRO A 102 5.53 12.28 -11.14
CA PRO A 102 6.40 12.02 -12.28
C PRO A 102 6.88 10.57 -12.22
N LEU A 103 6.14 9.68 -12.88
CA LEU A 103 6.45 8.26 -12.94
C LEU A 103 7.61 7.99 -13.89
N LYS A 104 8.48 7.06 -13.50
CA LYS A 104 9.63 6.59 -14.29
C LYS A 104 9.68 5.06 -14.29
N GLY A 105 10.46 4.52 -15.22
CA GLY A 105 10.74 3.10 -15.36
C GLY A 105 9.49 2.20 -15.32
N LEU A 106 9.59 1.10 -14.58
CA LEU A 106 8.54 0.09 -14.48
C LEU A 106 7.20 0.69 -13.99
N ALA A 107 7.23 1.61 -13.01
CA ALA A 107 6.03 2.26 -12.50
C ALA A 107 5.27 3.01 -13.60
N LYS A 108 6.00 3.75 -14.45
CA LYS A 108 5.40 4.42 -15.61
C LYS A 108 4.79 3.44 -16.58
N ILE A 109 5.51 2.37 -16.93
CA ILE A 109 5.03 1.38 -17.92
C ILE A 109 3.73 0.71 -17.45
N ILE A 110 3.68 0.25 -16.19
CA ILE A 110 2.44 -0.33 -15.61
C ILE A 110 1.31 0.71 -15.62
N SER A 111 1.63 1.96 -15.28
CA SER A 111 0.61 3.01 -15.19
C SER A 111 0.05 3.40 -16.56
N ASP A 112 0.89 3.45 -17.59
CA ASP A 112 0.48 3.74 -18.97
C ASP A 112 -0.43 2.62 -19.54
N LYS A 113 -0.25 1.38 -19.09
CA LYS A 113 -1.09 0.23 -19.45
C LYS A 113 -2.45 0.22 -18.76
N ASN A 114 -2.60 0.96 -17.66
CA ASN A 114 -3.85 1.04 -16.91
C ASN A 114 -4.84 2.01 -17.58
N THR A 115 -5.35 1.61 -18.73
CA THR A 115 -6.40 2.31 -19.47
C THR A 115 -7.76 1.64 -19.30
N ASN A 116 -8.84 2.36 -19.55
CA ASN A 116 -10.19 1.77 -19.59
C ASN A 116 -10.22 0.62 -20.62
N GLY A 117 -10.71 -0.55 -20.20
CA GLY A 117 -10.77 -1.74 -21.04
C GLY A 117 -9.44 -2.48 -21.22
N ASN A 118 -8.42 -2.21 -20.40
CA ASN A 118 -7.19 -3.01 -20.41
C ASN A 118 -7.50 -4.49 -20.12
N THR A 119 -6.71 -5.38 -20.72
CA THR A 119 -6.84 -6.84 -20.58
C THR A 119 -5.71 -7.44 -19.73
N GLU A 120 -5.03 -6.62 -18.93
CA GLU A 120 -3.90 -7.07 -18.08
C GLU A 120 -4.31 -7.21 -16.61
N GLY A 121 -5.58 -6.96 -16.29
CA GLY A 121 -6.12 -6.99 -14.94
C GLY A 121 -5.73 -5.75 -14.12
N LEU A 122 -5.35 -4.65 -14.75
CA LEU A 122 -4.99 -3.41 -14.08
C LEU A 122 -6.24 -2.59 -13.76
N PHE A 123 -6.26 -1.97 -12.58
CA PHE A 123 -7.26 -0.97 -12.23
C PHE A 123 -6.68 0.06 -11.26
N THR A 124 -7.38 1.19 -11.13
CA THR A 124 -7.09 2.19 -10.09
C THR A 124 -8.02 1.98 -8.90
N ASP A 125 -7.46 1.82 -7.70
CA ASP A 125 -8.21 1.66 -6.45
C ASP A 125 -8.78 2.99 -5.93
N ASP A 126 -9.48 2.93 -4.78
CA ASP A 126 -10.12 4.07 -4.13
C ASP A 126 -9.13 5.16 -3.67
N TYR A 127 -7.83 4.84 -3.60
CA TYR A 127 -6.75 5.71 -3.11
C TYR A 127 -5.74 6.08 -4.22
N GLU A 128 -6.15 5.87 -5.47
CA GLU A 128 -5.39 6.13 -6.69
C GLU A 128 -4.12 5.28 -6.85
N ASN A 129 -4.01 4.15 -6.14
CA ASN A 129 -2.99 3.16 -6.46
C ASN A 129 -3.42 2.38 -7.69
N ILE A 130 -2.44 1.95 -8.48
CA ILE A 130 -2.70 1.05 -9.61
C ILE A 130 -2.39 -0.36 -9.16
N ARG A 131 -3.32 -1.29 -9.33
CA ARG A 131 -3.19 -2.66 -8.81
C ARG A 131 -3.57 -3.69 -9.86
N TYR A 132 -3.01 -4.89 -9.71
CA TYR A 132 -3.48 -6.07 -10.43
C TYR A 132 -4.64 -6.74 -9.70
N ARG A 133 -5.68 -7.10 -10.44
CA ARG A 133 -6.94 -7.64 -9.95
C ARG A 133 -7.46 -8.74 -10.87
N GLY A 134 -7.87 -9.86 -10.27
CA GLY A 134 -8.48 -10.99 -10.97
C GLY A 134 -7.85 -12.34 -10.66
N SER A 135 -8.27 -13.34 -11.41
CA SER A 135 -7.68 -14.69 -11.39
C SER A 135 -6.27 -14.72 -11.99
N ASN A 136 -5.54 -15.82 -11.78
CA ASN A 136 -4.22 -16.03 -12.39
C ASN A 136 -4.24 -15.92 -13.92
N SER A 137 -5.33 -16.33 -14.57
CA SER A 137 -5.47 -16.27 -16.03
C SER A 137 -5.79 -14.88 -16.58
N GLU A 138 -6.26 -13.96 -15.72
CA GLU A 138 -6.67 -12.61 -16.13
C GLU A 138 -5.55 -11.57 -15.95
N VAL A 139 -4.61 -11.82 -15.03
CA VAL A 139 -3.57 -10.84 -14.68
C VAL A 139 -2.24 -11.12 -15.36
N LYS A 140 -1.57 -10.07 -15.84
CA LYS A 140 -0.21 -10.15 -16.42
C LYS A 140 0.81 -9.43 -15.54
N ASN A 141 1.12 -10.04 -14.41
CA ASN A 141 1.94 -9.42 -13.35
C ASN A 141 3.14 -10.26 -12.91
N TYR A 142 3.58 -11.25 -13.68
CA TYR A 142 4.77 -12.03 -13.37
C TYR A 142 6.04 -11.23 -13.68
N VAL A 143 7.04 -11.32 -12.82
CA VAL A 143 8.34 -10.65 -12.97
C VAL A 143 9.46 -11.55 -12.44
N THR A 144 10.59 -11.58 -13.14
CA THR A 144 11.80 -12.25 -12.66
C THR A 144 12.58 -11.29 -11.77
N PHE A 145 12.76 -11.67 -10.50
CA PHE A 145 13.52 -10.89 -9.51
C PHE A 145 14.35 -11.83 -8.66
N ASN A 146 15.62 -11.48 -8.39
CA ASN A 146 16.56 -12.35 -7.68
C ASN A 146 16.76 -13.75 -8.33
N GLY A 147 16.54 -13.87 -9.64
CA GLY A 147 16.56 -15.18 -10.34
C GLY A 147 15.37 -16.08 -10.03
N GLU A 148 14.33 -15.55 -9.40
CA GLU A 148 13.12 -16.26 -9.00
C GLU A 148 11.86 -15.62 -9.61
N THR A 149 10.75 -16.36 -9.57
CA THR A 149 9.44 -15.82 -9.97
C THR A 149 8.82 -15.01 -8.84
N TRP A 150 8.58 -13.74 -9.13
CA TRP A 150 7.85 -12.79 -8.29
C TRP A 150 6.64 -12.28 -9.05
N ARG A 151 5.76 -11.58 -8.34
CA ARG A 151 4.58 -10.94 -8.92
C ARG A 151 4.48 -9.49 -8.49
N ILE A 152 3.98 -8.65 -9.37
CA ILE A 152 3.72 -7.24 -9.12
C ILE A 152 2.34 -7.13 -8.47
N ILE A 153 2.28 -6.54 -7.27
CA ILE A 153 1.01 -6.17 -6.63
C ILE A 153 0.42 -4.94 -7.33
N GLY A 154 1.25 -3.93 -7.56
CA GLY A 154 0.81 -2.66 -8.11
C GLY A 154 1.84 -1.54 -8.02
N VAL A 155 1.40 -0.33 -8.39
CA VAL A 155 2.13 0.93 -8.25
C VAL A 155 1.48 1.74 -7.13
N PHE A 156 2.29 2.10 -6.14
CA PHE A 156 1.91 2.82 -4.93
C PHE A 156 2.86 3.99 -4.78
N GLU A 157 2.33 5.22 -4.77
CA GLU A 157 3.14 6.42 -4.55
C GLU A 157 4.35 6.50 -5.51
N GLY A 158 4.16 6.00 -6.74
CA GLY A 158 5.20 5.96 -7.78
C GLY A 158 6.22 4.83 -7.66
N LYS A 159 6.14 3.99 -6.62
CA LYS A 159 6.97 2.80 -6.42
C LYS A 159 6.22 1.54 -6.83
N VAL A 160 6.93 0.53 -7.32
CA VAL A 160 6.33 -0.77 -7.71
C VAL A 160 6.48 -1.74 -6.56
N LYS A 161 5.37 -2.29 -6.07
CA LYS A 161 5.38 -3.30 -5.01
C LYS A 161 5.41 -4.70 -5.60
N LEU A 162 6.35 -5.52 -5.16
CA LEU A 162 6.46 -6.93 -5.50
C LEU A 162 6.05 -7.83 -4.34
N ILE A 163 5.71 -9.08 -4.67
CA ILE A 163 5.55 -10.19 -3.74
C ILE A 163 6.17 -11.46 -4.34
N LYS A 164 6.85 -12.26 -3.52
CA LYS A 164 7.39 -13.55 -3.94
C LYS A 164 6.26 -14.46 -4.41
N ASN A 165 6.40 -15.17 -5.53
CA ASN A 165 5.32 -16.05 -6.00
C ASN A 165 5.19 -17.32 -5.14
N ASN A 166 6.32 -17.86 -4.67
CA ASN A 166 6.35 -19.07 -3.87
C ASN A 166 6.17 -18.77 -2.39
N VAL A 167 5.41 -19.64 -1.72
CA VAL A 167 5.12 -19.59 -0.30
C VAL A 167 6.15 -20.44 0.46
N PHE A 168 6.57 -19.99 1.64
CA PHE A 168 7.34 -20.81 2.58
C PHE A 168 6.75 -20.73 3.99
N GLY A 169 6.73 -21.87 4.68
CA GLY A 169 6.02 -22.07 5.95
C GLY A 169 6.92 -22.18 7.16
N GLY A 170 6.29 -22.35 8.33
CA GLY A 170 6.98 -22.66 9.58
C GLY A 170 7.59 -21.44 10.27
N VAL A 171 6.98 -20.26 10.10
CA VAL A 171 7.52 -19.00 10.62
C VAL A 171 6.54 -18.35 11.59
N ASN A 172 7.06 -17.93 12.74
CA ASN A 172 6.32 -17.10 13.68
C ASN A 172 6.26 -15.66 13.19
N TRP A 173 5.17 -14.96 13.50
CA TRP A 173 5.16 -13.50 13.32
C TRP A 173 6.11 -12.86 14.32
N ASP A 174 6.07 -13.34 15.57
CA ASP A 174 7.11 -13.08 16.55
C ASP A 174 7.29 -14.22 17.56
N SER A 175 8.49 -14.81 17.60
CA SER A 175 8.90 -15.82 18.59
C SER A 175 8.97 -15.28 20.02
N GLY A 176 9.09 -13.96 20.21
CA GLY A 176 9.01 -13.30 21.51
C GLY A 176 7.58 -13.16 22.07
N ASN A 177 6.58 -13.63 21.32
CA ASN A 177 5.16 -13.48 21.62
C ASN A 177 4.77 -12.01 21.85
N LYS A 178 5.24 -11.10 20.98
CA LYS A 178 4.88 -9.69 20.99
C LYS A 178 4.31 -9.28 19.64
N ASN A 179 3.16 -8.61 19.66
CA ASN A 179 2.57 -7.94 18.51
C ASN A 179 3.23 -6.56 18.29
N ASN A 180 4.56 -6.51 18.20
CA ASN A 180 5.28 -5.32 17.78
C ASN A 180 6.14 -5.70 16.57
N TRP A 181 5.68 -5.31 15.37
CA TRP A 181 6.35 -5.70 14.11
C TRP A 181 7.77 -5.15 14.05
N ASP A 182 7.97 -3.94 14.57
CA ASP A 182 9.23 -3.22 14.43
C ASP A 182 10.41 -3.94 15.11
N THR A 183 10.11 -4.66 16.18
CA THR A 183 11.05 -5.50 16.94
C THR A 183 10.79 -7.00 16.77
N SER A 184 9.96 -7.40 15.81
CA SER A 184 9.60 -8.80 15.62
C SER A 184 10.75 -9.61 15.04
N SER A 185 10.85 -10.87 15.49
CA SER A 185 11.80 -11.84 14.91
C SER A 185 11.58 -12.07 13.41
N LEU A 186 10.34 -11.96 12.90
CA LEU A 186 10.08 -12.07 11.47
C LEU A 186 10.63 -10.88 10.68
N LYS A 187 10.43 -9.64 11.16
CA LYS A 187 11.05 -8.47 10.52
C LYS A 187 12.57 -8.58 10.51
N GLU A 188 13.17 -9.01 11.61
CA GLU A 188 14.61 -9.24 11.73
C GLU A 188 15.08 -10.29 10.71
N TYR A 189 14.38 -11.42 10.58
CA TYR A 189 14.70 -12.44 9.59
C TYR A 189 14.60 -11.89 8.14
N LEU A 190 13.53 -11.18 7.82
CA LEU A 190 13.28 -10.65 6.47
C LEU A 190 14.35 -9.62 6.06
N ASN A 191 14.72 -8.72 6.96
CA ASN A 191 15.66 -7.63 6.68
C ASN A 191 17.11 -7.96 7.02
N GLY A 192 17.35 -9.05 7.75
CA GLY A 192 18.66 -9.63 8.01
C GLY A 192 18.93 -10.79 7.05
N ASN A 193 18.70 -12.01 7.52
CA ASN A 193 19.07 -13.25 6.81
C ASN A 193 18.53 -13.31 5.38
N TYR A 194 17.23 -13.04 5.18
CA TYR A 194 16.62 -13.15 3.87
C TYR A 194 17.15 -12.07 2.90
N TYR A 195 17.16 -10.80 3.32
CA TYR A 195 17.73 -9.70 2.52
C TYR A 195 19.21 -9.94 2.17
N ASN A 196 20.01 -10.38 3.14
CA ASN A 196 21.43 -10.65 2.93
C ASN A 196 21.69 -11.81 1.96
N GLY A 197 20.77 -12.77 1.87
CA GLY A 197 20.81 -13.86 0.90
C GLY A 197 20.46 -13.48 -0.53
N LEU A 198 19.92 -12.27 -0.78
CA LEU A 198 19.66 -11.79 -2.13
C LEU A 198 20.95 -11.48 -2.89
N ASN A 199 20.91 -11.64 -4.22
CA ASN A 199 22.02 -11.21 -5.07
C ASN A 199 22.15 -9.68 -5.12
N ASN A 200 23.33 -9.18 -5.51
CA ASN A 200 23.63 -7.74 -5.48
C ASN A 200 22.70 -6.92 -6.38
N LEU A 201 22.36 -7.43 -7.58
CA LEU A 201 21.44 -6.75 -8.49
C LEU A 201 20.06 -6.56 -7.83
N ALA A 202 19.52 -7.59 -7.18
CA ALA A 202 18.26 -7.51 -6.47
C ALA A 202 18.32 -6.49 -5.32
N LYS A 203 19.41 -6.47 -4.54
CA LYS A 203 19.61 -5.49 -3.47
C LYS A 203 19.66 -4.05 -4.01
N ASP A 204 20.33 -3.84 -5.13
CA ASP A 204 20.46 -2.53 -5.77
C ASP A 204 19.12 -2.01 -6.31
N GLN A 205 18.20 -2.91 -6.69
CA GLN A 205 16.86 -2.59 -7.19
C GLN A 205 15.83 -2.33 -6.07
N ILE A 206 16.06 -2.84 -4.86
CA ILE A 206 15.14 -2.66 -3.71
C ILE A 206 15.21 -1.23 -3.19
N GLU A 207 14.04 -0.66 -2.94
CA GLU A 207 13.85 0.62 -2.31
C GLU A 207 13.46 0.43 -0.84
N THR A 208 14.30 0.94 0.06
CA THR A 208 13.93 1.10 1.47
C THR A 208 12.67 1.95 1.56
N SER A 209 11.63 1.43 2.23
CA SER A 209 10.31 2.05 2.20
C SER A 209 9.62 2.01 3.56
N VAL A 210 8.67 2.94 3.74
CA VAL A 210 7.80 2.96 4.89
C VAL A 210 6.73 1.87 4.76
N PHE A 211 6.66 1.01 5.77
CA PHE A 211 5.57 0.07 5.98
C PHE A 211 4.75 0.56 7.16
N TYR A 212 3.47 0.81 6.91
CA TYR A 212 2.51 1.18 7.93
C TYR A 212 2.14 -0.01 8.82
N LEU A 213 1.97 0.26 10.11
CA LEU A 213 1.71 -0.69 11.18
C LEU A 213 0.42 -0.35 11.95
N GLY A 214 -0.44 0.50 11.39
CA GLY A 214 -1.79 0.69 11.90
C GLY A 214 -2.53 -0.64 11.87
N GLY A 215 -3.22 -0.95 12.96
CA GLY A 215 -3.93 -2.20 13.17
C GLY A 215 -5.44 -2.05 13.14
N HIS A 216 -6.09 -3.20 13.26
CA HIS A 216 -7.51 -3.31 13.53
C HIS A 216 -7.74 -4.45 14.55
N ASP A 217 -8.89 -4.48 15.19
CA ASP A 217 -9.23 -5.38 16.29
C ASP A 217 -10.46 -6.25 16.01
N THR A 218 -11.16 -6.02 14.90
CA THR A 218 -12.35 -6.79 14.53
C THR A 218 -12.24 -7.40 13.14
N THR A 219 -12.61 -8.68 13.00
CA THR A 219 -12.59 -9.40 11.72
C THR A 219 -13.84 -9.11 10.87
N GLU A 220 -14.99 -8.91 11.52
CA GLU A 220 -16.30 -8.80 10.86
C GLU A 220 -16.47 -7.46 10.13
N GLY A 221 -17.10 -7.51 8.95
CA GLY A 221 -17.60 -6.32 8.25
C GLY A 221 -16.55 -5.40 7.63
N ILE A 222 -15.28 -5.80 7.58
CA ILE A 222 -14.20 -4.97 7.01
C ILE A 222 -13.97 -5.28 5.53
N TYR A 223 -14.05 -4.27 4.66
CA TYR A 223 -13.74 -4.37 3.22
C TYR A 223 -12.33 -3.85 2.92
N SER A 224 -11.84 -4.13 1.71
CA SER A 224 -10.50 -3.78 1.22
C SER A 224 -10.16 -2.29 1.41
N LYS A 225 -11.12 -1.40 1.15
CA LYS A 225 -10.93 0.05 1.30
C LYS A 225 -10.81 0.49 2.76
N GLU A 226 -11.64 -0.07 3.64
CA GLU A 226 -11.61 0.31 5.05
C GLU A 226 -10.34 -0.21 5.72
N ILE A 227 -9.92 -1.45 5.45
CA ILE A 227 -8.68 -1.98 6.05
C ILE A 227 -7.45 -1.24 5.53
N TYR A 228 -7.44 -0.78 4.27
CA TYR A 228 -6.34 0.06 3.74
C TYR A 228 -6.13 1.34 4.55
N LEU A 229 -7.23 1.96 5.02
CA LEU A 229 -7.18 3.11 5.93
C LEU A 229 -6.69 2.72 7.32
N LYS A 230 -7.15 1.59 7.86
CA LYS A 230 -6.72 1.09 9.18
C LYS A 230 -5.22 0.80 9.21
N GLU A 231 -4.68 0.18 8.17
CA GLU A 231 -3.25 -0.08 7.99
C GLU A 231 -2.41 1.19 8.13
N ARG A 232 -2.93 2.34 7.67
CA ARG A 232 -2.29 3.66 7.69
C ARG A 232 -2.74 4.54 8.87
N GLY A 233 -3.57 3.99 9.76
CA GLY A 233 -4.11 4.68 10.92
C GLY A 233 -3.14 4.68 12.10
N THR A 234 -3.63 5.23 13.21
CA THR A 234 -2.89 5.39 14.46
C THR A 234 -3.20 4.31 15.50
N ALA A 235 -4.19 3.45 15.24
CA ALA A 235 -4.62 2.40 16.15
C ALA A 235 -3.57 1.29 16.23
N VAL A 236 -2.97 1.08 17.40
CA VAL A 236 -1.93 0.09 17.66
C VAL A 236 -2.08 -0.44 19.08
N SER A 237 -1.53 -1.62 19.37
CA SER A 237 -1.37 -2.05 20.75
C SER A 237 -0.44 -1.07 21.49
N ALA A 238 -0.80 -0.70 22.72
CA ALA A 238 -0.23 0.45 23.41
C ALA A 238 1.32 0.51 23.37
N GLY A 239 1.86 1.65 22.93
CA GLY A 239 3.30 1.92 22.87
C GLY A 239 4.01 1.43 21.60
N ASN A 240 3.32 0.70 20.72
CA ASN A 240 3.91 0.26 19.45
C ASN A 240 3.95 1.39 18.40
N PRO A 241 4.91 1.33 17.46
CA PRO A 241 4.97 2.30 16.37
C PRO A 241 3.83 2.08 15.35
N THR A 242 3.42 3.16 14.68
CA THR A 242 2.40 3.16 13.63
C THR A 242 2.97 2.97 12.23
N LYS A 243 4.29 3.00 12.09
CA LYS A 243 5.04 2.74 10.85
C LYS A 243 6.47 2.31 11.17
N THR A 244 7.12 1.63 10.23
CA THR A 244 8.55 1.30 10.27
C THR A 244 9.16 1.48 8.88
N THR A 245 10.47 1.69 8.82
CA THR A 245 11.22 1.73 7.57
C THR A 245 11.98 0.42 7.41
N GLN A 246 11.77 -0.27 6.29
CA GLN A 246 12.37 -1.57 6.01
C GLN A 246 12.50 -1.83 4.51
N ASN A 247 13.35 -2.80 4.13
CA ASN A 247 13.53 -3.22 2.74
C ASN A 247 12.49 -4.26 2.33
N ILE A 248 12.17 -5.17 3.25
CA ILE A 248 11.31 -6.32 3.01
C ILE A 248 10.30 -6.41 4.16
N GLY A 249 9.03 -6.54 3.79
CA GLY A 249 7.92 -6.82 4.68
C GLY A 249 7.03 -7.91 4.12
N LEU A 250 5.74 -7.85 4.45
CA LEU A 250 4.71 -8.76 3.97
C LEU A 250 3.66 -8.00 3.14
N MET A 251 2.77 -8.74 2.49
CA MET A 251 1.56 -8.13 1.92
C MET A 251 0.62 -7.63 3.02
N TYR A 252 -0.15 -6.61 2.67
CA TYR A 252 -1.22 -6.11 3.51
C TYR A 252 -2.52 -6.88 3.27
N PRO A 253 -3.44 -6.93 4.26
CA PRO A 253 -4.83 -7.32 4.05
C PRO A 253 -5.47 -6.62 2.84
N SER A 254 -5.24 -5.32 2.68
CA SER A 254 -5.74 -4.54 1.54
C SER A 254 -5.16 -5.01 0.20
N ASP A 255 -3.90 -5.45 0.15
CA ASP A 255 -3.30 -6.00 -1.07
C ASP A 255 -4.05 -7.24 -1.53
N TYR A 256 -4.37 -8.15 -0.62
CA TYR A 256 -5.16 -9.34 -0.92
C TYR A 256 -6.60 -9.01 -1.29
N GLY A 257 -7.24 -8.11 -0.55
CA GLY A 257 -8.61 -7.69 -0.80
C GLY A 257 -8.81 -7.07 -2.19
N TYR A 258 -7.89 -6.21 -2.61
CA TYR A 258 -7.97 -5.58 -3.93
C TYR A 258 -7.56 -6.51 -5.09
N ALA A 259 -6.92 -7.65 -4.82
CA ALA A 259 -6.50 -8.59 -5.84
C ALA A 259 -7.64 -9.49 -6.37
N ALA A 260 -8.74 -9.62 -5.63
CA ALA A 260 -9.92 -10.41 -6.04
C ALA A 260 -10.68 -9.79 -7.23
N ARG A 261 -11.33 -10.57 -8.09
CA ARG A 261 -12.10 -10.10 -9.28
C ARG A 261 -13.10 -8.99 -8.98
N SER A 262 -13.47 -8.22 -10.02
CA SER A 262 -14.46 -7.11 -9.96
C SER A 262 -15.77 -7.46 -9.28
N ILE A 263 -16.23 -8.69 -9.48
CA ILE A 263 -17.47 -9.22 -8.93
C ILE A 263 -17.41 -9.53 -7.43
N CYS A 264 -16.21 -9.59 -6.84
CA CYS A 264 -16.06 -9.75 -5.40
C CYS A 264 -16.32 -8.40 -4.72
N ASP A 265 -17.50 -8.29 -4.10
CA ASP A 265 -17.93 -7.13 -3.29
C ASP A 265 -18.40 -7.64 -1.92
N GLU A 266 -17.46 -8.16 -1.14
CA GLU A 266 -17.71 -8.77 0.16
C GLU A 266 -16.69 -8.26 1.19
N SER A 267 -17.04 -8.40 2.48
CA SER A 267 -16.06 -8.23 3.56
C SER A 267 -14.98 -9.30 3.47
N LEU A 268 -13.75 -8.96 3.88
CA LEU A 268 -12.60 -9.87 3.82
C LEU A 268 -12.78 -11.14 4.66
N SER A 269 -13.62 -11.09 5.69
CA SER A 269 -14.03 -12.24 6.51
C SER A 269 -14.96 -13.23 5.79
N SER A 270 -15.57 -12.83 4.67
CA SER A 270 -16.53 -13.63 3.90
C SER A 270 -15.94 -14.25 2.64
N TYR A 271 -14.70 -13.89 2.26
CA TYR A 271 -14.06 -14.33 1.00
C TYR A 271 -14.01 -15.85 0.80
N ALA A 272 -13.97 -16.64 1.88
CA ALA A 272 -14.01 -18.09 1.80
C ALA A 272 -15.36 -18.66 1.34
N ARG A 273 -16.44 -17.86 1.36
CA ARG A 273 -17.78 -18.25 0.91
C ARG A 273 -17.98 -18.06 -0.58
N ASN A 274 -17.04 -17.38 -1.26
CA ASN A 274 -17.14 -17.01 -2.67
C ASN A 274 -15.80 -17.26 -3.37
N ALA A 275 -15.75 -18.27 -4.24
CA ALA A 275 -14.54 -18.63 -4.97
C ALA A 275 -14.01 -17.48 -5.85
N HIS A 276 -14.87 -16.57 -6.33
CA HIS A 276 -14.45 -15.38 -7.07
C HIS A 276 -13.71 -14.35 -6.21
N CYS A 277 -13.82 -14.44 -4.88
CA CYS A 277 -13.05 -13.64 -3.93
C CYS A 277 -11.73 -14.30 -3.52
N SER A 278 -11.58 -15.60 -3.74
CA SER A 278 -10.47 -16.41 -3.24
C SER A 278 -9.91 -17.34 -4.31
N SER A 279 -10.23 -18.64 -4.28
CA SER A 279 -9.55 -19.70 -5.05
C SER A 279 -9.61 -19.57 -6.57
N GLU A 280 -10.67 -18.99 -7.12
CA GLU A 280 -10.85 -18.83 -8.57
C GLU A 280 -10.60 -17.40 -9.04
N GLY A 281 -10.82 -16.40 -8.17
CA GLY A 281 -10.82 -15.00 -8.59
C GLY A 281 -9.78 -14.11 -7.92
N ASN A 282 -8.88 -14.65 -7.10
CA ASN A 282 -7.85 -13.86 -6.45
C ASN A 282 -6.46 -14.43 -6.71
N TRP A 283 -5.67 -13.75 -7.55
CA TRP A 283 -4.32 -14.18 -7.91
C TRP A 283 -3.34 -14.21 -6.73
N LEU A 284 -3.66 -13.54 -5.61
CA LEU A 284 -2.88 -13.63 -4.37
C LEU A 284 -3.26 -14.82 -3.49
N TYR A 285 -4.39 -15.50 -3.74
CA TYR A 285 -4.76 -16.70 -3.00
C TYR A 285 -3.79 -17.86 -3.29
N LYS A 286 -3.25 -18.44 -2.23
CA LYS A 286 -2.33 -19.59 -2.29
C LYS A 286 -2.79 -20.81 -1.49
N GLY A 287 -3.88 -20.70 -0.73
CA GLY A 287 -4.41 -21.80 0.08
C GLY A 287 -3.60 -22.13 1.33
N PHE A 288 -2.85 -21.16 1.88
CA PHE A 288 -2.10 -21.33 3.12
C PHE A 288 -2.57 -20.36 4.19
N ASP A 289 -2.43 -20.78 5.45
CA ASP A 289 -2.48 -19.84 6.57
C ASP A 289 -1.25 -18.94 6.47
N GLU A 290 -1.42 -17.67 6.11
CA GLU A 290 -0.32 -16.77 5.73
C GLU A 290 -0.30 -15.50 6.57
N TRP A 291 0.86 -15.16 7.16
CA TRP A 291 1.03 -13.93 7.91
C TRP A 291 0.93 -12.69 7.01
N LEU A 292 0.34 -11.64 7.57
CA LEU A 292 0.24 -10.34 6.92
C LEU A 292 1.02 -9.29 7.71
N GLN A 293 1.31 -8.17 7.05
CA GLN A 293 2.07 -7.06 7.61
C GLN A 293 1.36 -6.36 8.79
N THR A 294 0.02 -6.44 8.83
CA THR A 294 -0.82 -5.69 9.76
C THR A 294 -0.84 -6.33 11.16
N PRO A 295 -0.50 -5.58 12.22
CA PRO A 295 -0.68 -6.02 13.60
C PRO A 295 -2.15 -5.92 14.04
N SER A 296 -2.52 -6.55 15.16
CA SER A 296 -3.80 -6.24 15.80
C SER A 296 -3.70 -4.96 16.63
N SER A 297 -4.72 -4.09 16.61
CA SER A 297 -4.77 -2.94 17.52
C SER A 297 -5.27 -3.32 18.92
N GLY A 298 -6.03 -4.41 19.05
CA GLY A 298 -6.74 -4.77 20.28
C GLY A 298 -5.95 -5.67 21.25
N SER A 299 -4.79 -6.20 20.84
CA SER A 299 -4.04 -7.16 21.65
C SER A 299 -2.52 -7.05 21.44
N PRO A 300 -1.70 -7.15 22.50
CA PRO A 300 -0.25 -7.19 22.39
C PRO A 300 0.28 -8.57 21.97
N TYR A 301 -0.58 -9.56 21.70
CA TYR A 301 -0.20 -10.95 21.39
C TYR A 301 -0.72 -11.47 20.04
N TYR A 302 -1.53 -10.67 19.34
CA TYR A 302 -2.22 -11.11 18.12
C TYR A 302 -1.86 -10.27 16.91
N ALA A 303 -1.72 -10.92 15.76
CA ALA A 303 -1.57 -10.25 14.46
C ALA A 303 -2.67 -10.70 13.50
N VAL A 304 -2.63 -10.15 12.29
CA VAL A 304 -3.57 -10.47 11.21
C VAL A 304 -2.96 -11.51 10.28
N PHE A 305 -3.77 -12.47 9.86
CA PHE A 305 -3.36 -13.49 8.90
C PHE A 305 -4.49 -13.82 7.90
N MET A 306 -4.09 -14.42 6.79
CA MET A 306 -4.99 -15.04 5.83
C MET A 306 -5.22 -16.49 6.24
N TYR A 307 -6.46 -16.94 6.39
CA TYR A 307 -6.72 -18.39 6.47
C TYR A 307 -6.51 -19.06 5.11
N SER A 308 -6.12 -20.32 5.13
CA SER A 308 -6.00 -21.20 3.96
C SER A 308 -7.29 -21.33 3.15
N SER A 309 -8.46 -21.10 3.76
CA SER A 309 -9.75 -21.03 3.05
C SER A 309 -10.01 -19.69 2.34
N GLY A 310 -9.16 -18.68 2.56
CA GLY A 310 -9.13 -17.44 1.78
C GLY A 310 -9.81 -16.23 2.42
N TYR A 311 -10.24 -16.32 3.69
CA TYR A 311 -10.75 -15.18 4.43
C TYR A 311 -9.69 -14.59 5.39
N LEU A 312 -9.83 -13.30 5.69
CA LEU A 312 -8.98 -12.58 6.64
C LEU A 312 -9.39 -12.87 8.08
N TYR A 313 -8.43 -13.03 8.99
CA TYR A 313 -8.70 -13.09 10.42
C TYR A 313 -7.75 -12.24 11.26
N ILE A 314 -8.34 -11.53 12.21
CA ILE A 314 -7.67 -10.68 13.18
C ILE A 314 -7.81 -11.35 14.55
N GLY A 315 -6.68 -11.71 15.18
CA GLY A 315 -6.69 -12.36 16.49
C GLY A 315 -5.81 -13.61 16.62
N PHE A 316 -4.91 -13.87 15.67
CA PHE A 316 -4.08 -15.09 15.70
C PHE A 316 -2.79 -14.86 16.48
N SER A 317 -2.41 -15.81 17.33
CA SER A 317 -1.21 -15.68 18.17
C SER A 317 0.05 -15.58 17.34
N VAL A 318 0.82 -14.50 17.55
CA VAL A 318 2.06 -14.21 16.82
C VAL A 318 3.13 -15.29 17.00
N SER A 319 3.01 -16.11 18.04
CA SER A 319 3.89 -17.25 18.35
C SER A 319 3.51 -18.55 17.62
N LEU A 320 2.45 -18.55 16.81
CA LEU A 320 2.07 -19.68 15.96
C LEU A 320 2.79 -19.62 14.62
N ASN A 321 2.88 -20.77 13.96
CA ASN A 321 3.54 -20.89 12.67
C ASN A 321 2.54 -20.67 11.54
N CYS A 322 2.88 -19.77 10.63
CA CYS A 322 2.18 -19.61 9.36
C CYS A 322 3.18 -19.59 8.19
N ALA A 323 2.61 -19.58 7.00
CA ALA A 323 3.31 -19.24 5.78
C ALA A 323 3.62 -17.75 5.68
N ILE A 324 4.62 -17.41 4.87
CA ILE A 324 4.91 -16.03 4.49
C ILE A 324 5.28 -15.94 3.00
N ARG A 325 5.07 -14.75 2.45
CA ARG A 325 5.67 -14.30 1.19
C ARG A 325 6.28 -12.91 1.37
N PRO A 326 7.61 -12.77 1.21
CA PRO A 326 8.30 -11.49 1.19
C PRO A 326 7.68 -10.55 0.18
N SER A 327 7.51 -9.29 0.60
CA SER A 327 7.02 -8.21 -0.23
C SER A 327 7.89 -6.97 -0.06
N LEU A 328 8.16 -6.27 -1.14
CA LEU A 328 9.12 -5.16 -1.18
C LEU A 328 8.73 -4.14 -2.24
N PHE A 329 9.35 -2.97 -2.19
CA PHE A 329 9.22 -1.94 -3.21
C PHE A 329 10.49 -1.85 -4.05
N LEU A 330 10.32 -1.58 -5.34
CA LEU A 330 11.42 -1.30 -6.26
C LEU A 330 11.69 0.20 -6.36
N LYS A 331 12.96 0.54 -6.60
CA LYS A 331 13.37 1.91 -6.95
C LYS A 331 12.71 2.37 -8.24
N SER A 332 12.44 3.68 -8.33
CA SER A 332 11.85 4.30 -9.53
C SER A 332 12.76 4.23 -10.77
N THR A 333 14.05 3.91 -10.58
CA THR A 333 15.04 3.73 -11.64
C THR A 333 14.96 2.37 -12.33
N VAL A 334 14.26 1.40 -11.72
CA VAL A 334 14.14 0.04 -12.29
C VAL A 334 13.29 0.08 -13.55
N ASN A 335 13.83 -0.47 -14.65
CA ASN A 335 13.17 -0.50 -15.96
C ASN A 335 12.76 -1.91 -16.36
N ILE A 336 11.80 -2.03 -17.28
CA ILE A 336 11.55 -3.29 -18.01
C ILE A 336 12.50 -3.38 -19.18
N THR A 337 13.20 -4.50 -19.31
CA THR A 337 14.08 -4.81 -20.44
C THR A 337 13.52 -5.92 -21.33
N GLY A 338 12.47 -6.61 -20.90
CA GLY A 338 11.79 -7.64 -21.68
C GLY A 338 10.58 -8.25 -20.97
N GLY A 339 9.93 -9.20 -21.63
CA GLY A 339 8.74 -9.87 -21.12
C GLY A 339 7.44 -9.09 -21.29
N ASP A 340 6.32 -9.78 -21.15
CA ASP A 340 4.97 -9.20 -21.23
C ASP A 340 4.16 -9.37 -19.93
N GLY A 341 4.78 -9.94 -18.89
CA GLY A 341 4.17 -10.13 -17.59
C GLY A 341 3.28 -11.36 -17.46
N THR A 342 3.13 -12.16 -18.52
CA THR A 342 2.49 -13.48 -18.41
C THR A 342 3.40 -14.46 -17.67
N GLU A 343 2.84 -15.55 -17.16
CA GLU A 343 3.63 -16.60 -16.49
C GLU A 343 4.69 -17.23 -17.42
N ALA A 344 4.34 -17.39 -18.70
CA ALA A 344 5.25 -17.94 -19.71
C ALA A 344 6.33 -16.94 -20.16
N ASN A 345 6.07 -15.64 -20.02
CA ASN A 345 6.99 -14.58 -20.40
C ASN A 345 7.01 -13.44 -19.35
N PRO A 346 7.52 -13.71 -18.13
CA PRO A 346 7.56 -12.74 -17.04
C PRO A 346 8.32 -11.48 -17.44
N TYR A 347 7.97 -10.34 -16.84
CA TYR A 347 8.77 -9.13 -17.00
C TYR A 347 10.21 -9.37 -16.54
N ILE A 348 11.16 -8.89 -17.34
CA ILE A 348 12.58 -8.85 -17.01
C ILE A 348 12.91 -7.41 -16.63
N ILE A 349 13.56 -7.23 -15.48
CA ILE A 349 13.86 -5.90 -14.93
C ILE A 349 15.35 -5.69 -14.71
N SER A 350 15.80 -4.45 -14.91
CA SER A 350 17.19 -4.01 -14.70
C SER A 350 17.24 -2.75 -13.86
#